data_AF-A0ABD0PGK8-F1
#
_entry.id   AF-A0ABD0PGK8-F1
#
_cell.length_a   1.000
_cell.length_b   1.000
_cell.length_c   1.000
_cell.angle_alpha   90.00
_cell.angle_beta   90.00
_cell.angle_gamma   90.00
#
_symmetry.space_group_name_H-M   'P 1'
#
loop_
_entity.id
_entity.type
_entity.pdbx_description
1 polymer ?
#
loop_
_entity_poly.entity_id
_entity_poly.type
_entity_poly.pdbx_seq_one_letter_code
_entity_poly.pdbx_strand_id
1 'polypeptide(L)'
;PEVRRFLPRQPGHIQSNYQQLRQAIIKEFSDPESEHGLIAALATKQGQYETPYAYFHRLRQAYFRARNEPGMEEDTSFKSIFLQNLHPIVSHHLGILACPRPMPTQQLRDLTQKAFNKHKASAKG
;
A
#
# COMPACT_ATOMS: atom_id res chain seq x y z
N PRO A 1 -20.28 -5.68 -0.80
CA PRO A 1 -21.54 -5.21 -1.45
C PRO A 1 -21.54 -5.65 -2.92
N GLU A 2 -22.59 -6.29 -3.42
CA GLU A 2 -22.67 -6.72 -4.83
C GLU A 2 -23.24 -5.61 -5.71
N VAL A 3 -22.48 -5.20 -6.73
CA VAL A 3 -22.87 -4.13 -7.67
C VAL A 3 -24.18 -4.47 -8.39
N ARG A 4 -24.39 -5.74 -8.77
CA ARG A 4 -25.59 -6.19 -9.48
C ARG A 4 -26.90 -5.99 -8.69
N ARG A 5 -26.82 -5.98 -7.35
CA ARG A 5 -27.97 -5.78 -6.47
C ARG A 5 -28.14 -4.32 -6.04
N PHE A 6 -27.28 -3.42 -6.47
CA PHE A 6 -27.32 -2.01 -6.05
C PHE A 6 -28.50 -1.26 -6.66
N LEU A 7 -28.61 -1.26 -7.99
CA LEU A 7 -29.58 -0.44 -8.71
C LEU A 7 -31.05 -0.75 -8.31
N PRO A 8 -31.48 -2.02 -8.18
CA PRO A 8 -32.86 -2.35 -7.79
C PRO A 8 -33.23 -1.98 -6.35
N ARG A 9 -32.24 -1.76 -5.46
CA ARG A 9 -32.48 -1.34 -4.06
C ARG A 9 -32.67 0.16 -3.89
N GLN A 10 -32.33 0.96 -4.90
CA GLN A 10 -32.43 2.40 -4.80
C GLN A 10 -33.89 2.87 -4.99
N PRO A 11 -34.34 3.93 -4.30
CA PRO A 11 -35.64 4.53 -4.55
C PRO A 11 -35.81 5.01 -6.00
N GLY A 12 -37.04 5.02 -6.52
CA GLY A 12 -37.32 5.41 -7.91
C GLY A 12 -36.78 6.79 -8.31
N HIS A 13 -36.78 7.76 -7.38
CA HIS A 13 -36.23 9.10 -7.62
C HIS A 13 -34.69 9.11 -7.74
N ILE A 14 -34.00 8.19 -7.06
CA ILE A 14 -32.55 8.02 -7.22
C ILE A 14 -32.24 7.30 -8.53
N GLN A 15 -33.01 6.27 -8.90
CA GLN A 15 -32.81 5.54 -10.16
C GLN A 15 -32.99 6.42 -11.40
N SER A 16 -33.90 7.39 -11.34
CA SER A 16 -34.24 8.29 -12.45
C SER A 16 -33.40 9.57 -12.50
N ASN A 17 -32.54 9.82 -11.51
CA ASN A 17 -31.67 10.99 -11.48
C ASN A 17 -30.19 10.60 -11.45
N TYR A 18 -29.47 10.90 -12.53
CA TYR A 18 -28.06 10.56 -12.68
C TYR A 18 -27.17 11.09 -11.53
N GLN A 19 -27.35 12.34 -11.09
CA GLN A 19 -26.52 12.91 -10.03
C GLN A 19 -26.75 12.22 -8.70
N GLN A 20 -28.01 11.92 -8.37
CA GLN A 20 -28.36 11.20 -7.15
C GLN A 20 -27.89 9.75 -7.20
N LEU A 21 -28.03 9.07 -8.34
CA LEU A 21 -27.53 7.72 -8.54
C LEU A 21 -26.01 7.65 -8.37
N ARG A 22 -25.28 8.60 -8.99
CA ARG A 22 -23.82 8.72 -8.84
C ARG A 22 -23.42 8.88 -7.37
N GLN A 23 -24.08 9.76 -6.63
CA GLN A 23 -23.80 9.96 -5.20
C GLN A 23 -24.08 8.71 -4.36
N ALA A 24 -25.17 8.00 -4.64
CA ALA A 24 -25.50 6.75 -3.95
C ALA A 24 -24.47 5.64 -4.24
N ILE A 25 -23.98 5.54 -5.48
CA ILE A 25 -22.91 4.60 -5.85
C ILE A 25 -21.62 4.92 -5.09
N ILE A 26 -21.20 6.19 -5.12
CA ILE A 26 -20.00 6.63 -4.38
C ILE A 26 -20.17 6.29 -2.90
N LYS A 27 -21.30 6.67 -2.28
CA LYS A 27 -21.51 6.42 -0.85
C LYS A 27 -21.48 4.94 -0.47
N GLU A 28 -22.01 4.04 -1.30
CA GLU A 28 -22.10 2.62 -0.97
C GLU A 28 -20.82 1.82 -1.30
N PHE A 29 -20.06 2.27 -2.29
CA PHE A 29 -18.89 1.54 -2.78
C PHE A 29 -17.56 2.25 -2.53
N SER A 30 -17.56 3.51 -2.09
CA SER A 30 -16.37 4.14 -1.58
C SER A 30 -15.89 3.42 -0.33
N ASP A 31 -14.58 3.29 -0.22
CA ASP A 31 -13.90 2.79 0.96
C ASP A 31 -13.01 3.92 1.52
N PRO A 32 -13.58 4.81 2.37
CA PRO A 32 -12.83 5.91 2.95
C PRO A 32 -11.62 5.41 3.74
N GLU A 33 -11.73 4.25 4.39
CA GLU A 33 -10.62 3.67 5.17
C GLU A 33 -9.44 3.31 4.28
N SER A 34 -9.70 2.79 3.07
CA SER A 34 -8.65 2.55 2.06
C SER A 34 -8.02 3.85 1.54
N GLU A 35 -8.80 4.90 1.29
CA GLU A 35 -8.26 6.19 0.83
C GLU A 35 -7.37 6.86 1.90
N HIS A 36 -7.83 6.89 3.15
CA HIS A 36 -7.03 7.43 4.24
C HIS A 36 -5.80 6.57 4.55
N GLY A 37 -5.90 5.24 4.37
CA GLY A 37 -4.76 4.33 4.48
C GLY A 37 -3.67 4.60 3.45
N LEU A 38 -4.06 4.84 2.18
CA LEU A 38 -3.14 5.23 1.12
C LEU A 38 -2.38 6.52 1.45
N ILE A 39 -3.10 7.57 1.90
CA ILE A 39 -2.48 8.85 2.28
C ILE A 39 -1.47 8.66 3.42
N ALA A 40 -1.84 7.91 4.46
CA ALA A 40 -0.96 7.63 5.58
C ALA A 40 0.29 6.84 5.15
N ALA A 41 0.14 5.88 4.25
CA ALA A 41 1.24 5.09 3.73
C ALA A 41 2.20 5.92 2.87
N LEU A 42 1.70 6.82 2.03
CA LEU A 42 2.51 7.75 1.24
C LEU A 42 3.40 8.63 2.14
N ALA A 43 2.91 9.02 3.31
CA ALA A 43 3.68 9.76 4.30
C ALA A 43 4.65 8.88 5.12
N THR A 44 4.51 7.56 5.07
CA THR A 44 5.33 6.62 5.85
C THR A 44 6.63 6.36 5.12
N LYS A 45 7.66 7.15 5.44
CA LYS A 45 9.04 6.97 4.93
C LYS A 45 9.90 6.17 5.91
N GLN A 46 10.86 5.42 5.38
CA GLN A 46 11.87 4.73 6.20
C GLN A 46 12.83 5.74 6.82
N GLY A 47 13.03 5.67 8.14
CA GLY A 47 14.05 6.44 8.84
C GLY A 47 15.48 5.97 8.53
N GLN A 48 16.46 6.87 8.64
CA GLN A 48 17.88 6.58 8.32
C GLN A 48 18.49 5.39 9.10
N TYR A 49 18.06 5.17 10.33
CA TYR A 49 18.52 4.07 11.21
C TYR A 49 17.43 3.01 11.44
N GLU A 50 16.28 3.15 10.77
CA GLU A 50 15.18 2.22 10.90
C GLU A 50 15.45 0.97 10.08
N THR A 51 15.29 -0.21 10.69
CA THR A 51 15.45 -1.47 9.96
C THR A 51 14.35 -1.62 8.92
N PRO A 52 14.62 -2.24 7.76
CA PRO A 52 13.60 -2.52 6.76
C PRO A 52 12.39 -3.27 7.31
N TYR A 53 12.60 -4.17 8.27
CA TYR A 53 11.53 -4.88 8.98
C TYR A 53 10.61 -3.93 9.76
N ALA A 54 11.16 -3.04 10.58
CA ALA A 54 10.38 -2.11 11.39
C ALA A 54 9.59 -1.12 10.50
N TYR A 55 10.26 -0.62 9.46
CA TYR A 55 9.64 0.23 8.45
C TYR A 55 8.49 -0.48 7.72
N PHE A 56 8.71 -1.71 7.23
CA PHE A 56 7.67 -2.49 6.56
C PHE A 56 6.44 -2.68 7.45
N HIS A 57 6.65 -2.97 8.74
CA HIS A 57 5.55 -3.14 9.68
C HIS A 57 4.74 -1.86 9.89
N ARG A 58 5.41 -0.70 10.04
CA ARG A 58 4.75 0.61 10.12
C ARG A 58 3.96 0.93 8.85
N LEU A 59 4.57 0.69 7.69
CA LEU A 59 3.90 0.91 6.41
C LEU A 59 2.66 0.02 6.26
N ARG A 60 2.75 -1.24 6.65
CA ARG A 60 1.62 -2.17 6.63
C ARG A 60 0.46 -1.66 7.49
N GLN A 61 0.76 -1.20 8.70
CA GLN A 61 -0.24 -0.60 9.58
C GLN A 61 -0.85 0.69 9.00
N ALA A 62 -0.04 1.54 8.37
CA ALA A 62 -0.54 2.77 7.76
C ALA A 62 -1.46 2.48 6.56
N TYR A 63 -1.06 1.55 5.68
CA TYR A 63 -1.78 1.25 4.44
C TYR A 63 -3.04 0.43 4.66
N PHE A 64 -2.95 -0.66 5.43
CA PHE A 64 -4.07 -1.59 5.63
C PHE A 64 -4.87 -1.30 6.91
N ARG A 65 -4.38 -0.44 7.81
CA ARG A 65 -5.02 -0.13 9.10
C ARG A 65 -5.31 -1.42 9.88
N ALA A 66 -6.57 -1.67 10.21
CA ALA A 66 -7.02 -2.86 10.93
C ALA A 66 -7.22 -4.09 10.02
N ARG A 67 -7.04 -3.96 8.70
CA ARG A 67 -7.24 -5.05 7.74
C ARG A 67 -6.04 -5.99 7.73
N ASN A 68 -6.30 -7.29 7.70
CA ASN A 68 -5.26 -8.32 7.72
C ASN A 68 -5.71 -9.55 6.92
N GLU A 69 -6.22 -9.34 5.71
CA GLU A 69 -6.64 -10.45 4.85
C GLU A 69 -5.43 -11.10 4.16
N PRO A 70 -5.45 -12.43 3.93
CA PRO A 70 -4.41 -13.12 3.18
C PRO A 70 -4.18 -12.49 1.80
N GLY A 71 -2.92 -12.27 1.43
CA GLY A 71 -2.53 -11.75 0.11
C GLY A 71 -2.67 -10.23 -0.05
N MET A 72 -3.13 -9.48 0.95
CA MET A 72 -3.19 -8.02 0.88
C MET A 72 -1.85 -7.36 0.59
N GLU A 73 -0.77 -7.90 1.17
CA GLU A 73 0.58 -7.40 0.96
C GLU A 73 1.03 -7.52 -0.53
N GLU A 74 0.39 -8.38 -1.33
CA GLU A 74 0.67 -8.52 -2.76
C GLU A 74 0.03 -7.44 -3.65
N ASP A 75 -0.68 -6.48 -3.05
CA ASP A 75 -1.14 -5.29 -3.73
C ASP A 75 0.04 -4.52 -4.37
N THR A 76 -0.11 -4.18 -5.66
CA THR A 76 0.97 -3.54 -6.42
C THR A 76 1.23 -2.12 -5.94
N SER A 77 0.19 -1.40 -5.50
CA SER A 77 0.34 -0.05 -4.97
C SER A 77 1.10 -0.07 -3.65
N PHE A 78 0.72 -0.97 -2.72
CA PHE A 78 1.48 -1.19 -1.49
C PHE A 78 2.95 -1.52 -1.74
N LYS A 79 3.25 -2.49 -2.61
CA LYS A 79 4.64 -2.86 -2.97
C LYS A 79 5.42 -1.71 -3.60
N SER A 80 4.75 -0.88 -4.41
CA SER A 80 5.37 0.29 -5.01
C SER A 80 5.73 1.35 -3.95
N ILE A 81 4.80 1.64 -3.03
CA ILE A 81 5.04 2.57 -1.92
C ILE A 81 6.16 2.05 -1.03
N PHE A 82 6.17 0.75 -0.72
CA PHE A 82 7.22 0.14 0.09
C PHE A 82 8.61 0.47 -0.44
N LEU A 83 8.83 0.31 -1.75
CA LEU A 83 10.11 0.58 -2.39
C LEU A 83 10.41 2.08 -2.55
N GLN A 84 9.41 2.87 -2.95
CA GLN A 84 9.57 4.32 -3.18
C GLN A 84 9.91 5.08 -1.91
N ASN A 85 9.38 4.63 -0.77
CA ASN A 85 9.54 5.29 0.52
C ASN A 85 10.76 4.76 1.33
N LEU A 86 11.58 3.90 0.74
CA LEU A 86 12.85 3.49 1.33
C LEU A 86 13.81 4.66 1.46
N HIS A 87 14.65 4.62 2.49
CA HIS A 87 15.68 5.62 2.68
C HIS A 87 16.70 5.54 1.52
N PRO A 88 17.25 6.66 1.02
CA PRO A 88 18.19 6.67 -0.11
C PRO A 88 19.37 5.69 0.01
N ILE A 89 19.86 5.51 1.24
CA ILE A 89 20.90 4.54 1.58
C ILE A 89 20.54 3.11 1.16
N VAL A 90 19.28 2.71 1.35
CA VAL A 90 18.80 1.36 1.04
C VAL A 90 18.38 1.26 -0.42
N SER A 91 17.65 2.26 -0.93
CA SER A 91 17.16 2.25 -2.31
C SER A 91 18.29 2.29 -3.34
N HIS A 92 19.39 3.02 -3.05
CA HIS A 92 20.57 3.04 -3.93
C HIS A 92 21.18 1.65 -4.15
N HIS A 93 21.17 0.80 -3.12
CA HIS A 93 21.69 -0.57 -3.19
C HIS A 93 20.72 -1.59 -3.80
N LEU A 94 19.43 -1.25 -3.93
CA LEU A 94 18.42 -2.08 -4.60
C LEU A 94 18.49 -1.98 -6.13
N GLY A 95 18.89 -0.83 -6.68
CA GLY A 95 19.01 -0.63 -8.13
C GLY A 95 17.73 -1.03 -8.90
N ILE A 96 17.88 -1.65 -10.08
CA ILE A 96 16.78 -2.17 -10.93
C ILE A 96 16.28 -3.55 -10.42
N LEU A 97 16.88 -4.11 -9.36
CA LEU A 97 16.61 -5.48 -8.93
C LEU A 97 15.26 -5.65 -8.23
N ALA A 98 14.61 -4.58 -7.78
CA ALA A 98 13.32 -4.65 -7.12
C ALA A 98 12.21 -4.18 -8.06
N CYS A 99 11.37 -5.13 -8.47
CA CYS A 99 10.22 -4.87 -9.34
C CYS A 99 8.91 -5.23 -8.59
N PRO A 100 8.05 -4.26 -8.25
CA PRO A 100 6.88 -4.49 -7.39
C PRO A 100 5.81 -5.39 -8.00
N ARG A 101 5.76 -5.49 -9.34
CA ARG A 101 4.77 -6.29 -10.07
C ARG A 101 5.12 -7.78 -10.16
N PRO A 102 6.30 -8.20 -10.64
CA PRO A 102 6.64 -9.62 -10.76
C PRO A 102 7.11 -10.25 -9.45
N MET A 103 7.57 -9.47 -8.47
CA MET A 103 8.16 -10.01 -7.24
C MET A 103 7.12 -10.14 -6.11
N PRO A 104 7.08 -11.29 -5.41
CA PRO A 104 6.36 -11.42 -4.16
C PRO A 104 6.90 -10.48 -3.09
N THR A 105 6.04 -10.06 -2.17
CA THR A 105 6.40 -9.14 -1.09
C THR A 105 7.56 -9.67 -0.25
N GLN A 106 7.58 -10.97 0.03
CA GLN A 106 8.66 -11.58 0.80
C GLN A 106 10.03 -11.40 0.13
N GLN A 107 10.11 -11.56 -1.19
CA GLN A 107 11.37 -11.34 -1.92
C GLN A 107 11.81 -9.88 -1.85
N LEU A 108 10.87 -8.93 -1.98
CA LEU A 108 11.17 -7.50 -1.85
C LEU A 108 11.70 -7.15 -0.45
N ARG A 109 11.11 -7.74 0.60
CA ARG A 109 11.58 -7.57 1.99
C ARG A 109 13.00 -8.11 2.17
N ASP A 110 13.28 -9.30 1.66
CA ASP A 110 14.59 -9.93 1.78
C ASP A 110 15.68 -9.11 1.05
N LEU A 111 15.39 -8.62 -0.16
CA LEU A 111 16.30 -7.75 -0.91
C LEU A 111 16.58 -6.44 -0.16
N THR A 112 15.54 -5.81 0.37
CA THR A 112 15.67 -4.56 1.15
C THR A 112 16.51 -4.77 2.41
N GLN A 113 16.34 -5.89 3.10
CA GLN A 113 17.14 -6.23 4.26
C GLN A 113 18.61 -6.49 3.91
N LYS A 114 18.87 -7.18 2.79
CA LYS A 114 20.24 -7.39 2.28
C LYS A 114 20.93 -6.07 1.93
N ALA A 115 20.22 -5.16 1.25
CA ALA A 115 20.72 -3.82 0.92
C ALA A 115 21.10 -3.01 2.17
N PHE A 116 20.24 -3.01 3.18
CA PHE A 116 20.51 -2.33 4.45
C PHE A 116 21.72 -2.93 5.19
N ASN A 117 21.83 -4.26 5.24
CA ASN A 117 22.97 -4.93 5.87
C ASN A 117 24.29 -4.63 5.16
N LYS A 118 24.28 -4.56 3.82
CA LYS A 118 25.46 -4.20 3.01
C LYS A 118 25.97 -2.81 3.38
N HIS A 119 25.09 -1.81 3.45
CA HIS A 119 25.46 -0.47 3.90
C HIS A 119 26.06 -0.47 5.32
N LYS A 120 25.40 -1.18 6.26
CA LYS A 120 25.86 -1.26 7.64
C LYS A 120 27.25 -1.90 7.77
N ALA A 121 27.60 -2.84 6.87
CA ALA A 121 28.94 -3.41 6.80
C ALA A 121 29.95 -2.42 6.21
N SER A 122 29.60 -1.69 5.14
CA SER A 122 30.46 -0.66 4.54
C SER A 122 30.73 0.54 5.44
N ALA A 123 29.82 0.87 6.36
CA ALA A 123 30.00 1.98 7.30
C ALA A 123 30.89 1.64 8.53
N LYS A 124 31.33 0.38 8.65
CA LYS A 124 32.14 -0.14 9.77
C LYS A 124 33.58 -0.50 9.38
N GLY A 125 33.93 -0.41 8.11
CA GLY A 125 35.29 -0.58 7.59
C GLY A 125 35.88 0.75 7.21
#